data_AF-A0A1Y1RKG0-F1
#
_entry.id   AF-A0A1Y1RKG0-F1
#
_cell.length_a   1.000
_cell.length_b   1.000
_cell.length_c   1.000
_cell.angle_alpha   90.00
_cell.angle_beta   90.00
_cell.angle_gamma   90.00
#
_symmetry.space_group_name_H-M   'P 1'
#
loop_
_entity.id
_entity.type
_entity.pdbx_description
1 polymer ?
#
loop_
_entity_poly.entity_id
_entity_poly.type
_entity_poly.pdbx_seq_one_letter_code
_entity_poly.pdbx_strand_id
1 'polypeptide(L)'
;MISRFFHVIIIGFVVITISCNSNNSEFLHNRAPADTTNIPNLPNFLNENQITAIVSDTTWLSNGKLRLRGIISVPQNGDDFRKADLDEVFWHKKDVIEGDFRGASFRAANCSESDYSNSDFRIADMRWTNFNKSKLVNVNMSQAKMFHVHANNADLSGSNFRGANMFGMEAHRAILRNTDLSGALMKDSEFLEADFTHSVAIKARLIRAVLVGAKIDSADFSYCDFTGAGLEWATFERTLLISTNMQGAHLQRANFNGANLKDINFFGAEFESTNFNAAHNIPKDIEFMLENGFATGVYVK
;
A
#
# COMPACT_ATOMS: atom_id res chain seq x y z
N MET A 1 -27.20 -59.82 -7.77
CA MET A 1 -25.85 -59.78 -8.39
C MET A 1 -25.62 -58.35 -8.85
N ILE A 2 -24.86 -57.55 -8.08
CA ILE A 2 -23.53 -57.02 -8.45
C ILE A 2 -23.67 -56.10 -9.67
N SER A 3 -23.55 -54.77 -9.58
CA SER A 3 -22.31 -54.07 -9.24
C SER A 3 -22.58 -52.59 -8.91
N ARG A 4 -21.97 -52.09 -7.84
CA ARG A 4 -21.85 -50.66 -7.51
C ARG A 4 -20.71 -50.06 -8.33
N PHE A 5 -20.94 -48.91 -8.97
CA PHE A 5 -19.85 -48.03 -9.40
C PHE A 5 -19.97 -46.70 -8.64
N PHE A 6 -19.10 -46.54 -7.65
CA PHE A 6 -18.69 -45.24 -7.13
C PHE A 6 -17.90 -44.52 -8.24
N HIS A 7 -18.31 -43.31 -8.59
CA HIS A 7 -17.41 -42.37 -9.27
C HIS A 7 -17.09 -41.23 -8.30
N VAL A 8 -15.81 -41.20 -7.94
CA VAL A 8 -15.12 -40.16 -7.19
C VAL A 8 -15.13 -38.89 -8.04
N ILE A 9 -15.72 -37.81 -7.56
CA ILE A 9 -15.56 -36.48 -8.15
C ILE A 9 -14.24 -35.93 -7.63
N ILE A 10 -13.18 -36.05 -8.45
CA ILE A 10 -11.90 -35.38 -8.23
C ILE A 10 -12.08 -33.90 -8.58
N ILE A 11 -11.81 -33.05 -7.60
CA ILE A 11 -11.74 -31.59 -7.72
C ILE A 11 -10.52 -31.26 -8.58
N GLY A 12 -10.76 -30.79 -9.81
CA GLY A 12 -9.72 -30.22 -10.67
C GLY A 12 -9.54 -28.73 -10.36
N PHE A 13 -8.52 -28.39 -9.57
CA PHE A 13 -7.99 -27.03 -9.50
C PHE A 13 -7.41 -26.66 -10.87
N VAL A 14 -8.03 -25.69 -11.55
CA VAL A 14 -7.41 -25.04 -12.71
C VAL A 14 -6.45 -23.99 -12.18
N VAL A 15 -5.18 -24.37 -12.03
CA VAL A 15 -4.08 -23.41 -11.87
C VAL A 15 -3.84 -22.80 -13.25
N ILE A 16 -4.33 -21.58 -13.47
CA ILE A 16 -3.93 -20.80 -14.64
C ILE A 16 -2.53 -20.27 -14.34
N THR A 17 -1.50 -20.99 -14.76
CA THR A 17 -0.14 -20.43 -14.84
C THR A 17 -0.12 -19.48 -16.04
N ILE A 18 -0.30 -18.18 -15.79
CA ILE A 18 0.12 -17.16 -16.76
C ILE A 18 1.65 -17.17 -16.77
N SER A 19 2.20 -17.83 -17.79
CA SER A 19 3.60 -17.71 -18.17
C SER A 19 3.88 -16.24 -18.48
N CYS A 20 4.69 -15.62 -17.63
CA CYS A 20 5.15 -14.24 -17.79
C CYS A 20 6.19 -14.20 -18.91
N ASN A 21 5.73 -14.05 -20.16
CA ASN A 21 6.61 -13.76 -21.28
C ASN A 21 6.86 -12.24 -21.30
N SER A 22 7.95 -11.83 -20.66
CA SER A 22 8.44 -10.45 -20.66
C SER A 22 8.97 -10.10 -22.05
N ASN A 23 8.13 -9.49 -22.90
CA ASN A 23 8.54 -8.70 -24.07
C ASN A 23 7.32 -8.03 -24.74
N ASN A 24 6.63 -7.14 -24.01
CA ASN A 24 5.62 -6.25 -24.62
C ASN A 24 5.73 -4.84 -24.00
N SER A 25 6.86 -4.17 -24.26
CA SER A 25 7.08 -2.76 -23.89
C SER A 25 6.69 -1.76 -24.99
N GLU A 26 5.88 -2.16 -25.98
CA GLU A 26 5.59 -1.29 -27.15
C GLU A 26 4.11 -0.94 -27.39
N PHE A 27 3.16 -1.31 -26.51
CA PHE A 27 1.71 -1.14 -26.81
C PHE A 27 0.92 -0.09 -26.01
N LEU A 28 1.55 0.85 -25.30
CA LEU A 28 0.83 1.87 -24.52
C LEU A 28 0.88 3.31 -25.06
N HIS A 29 1.41 3.55 -26.25
CA HIS A 29 1.67 4.92 -26.72
C HIS A 29 0.52 5.63 -27.47
N ASN A 30 -0.69 5.06 -27.57
CA ASN A 30 -1.72 5.66 -28.42
C ASN A 30 -3.18 5.54 -27.95
N ARG A 31 -3.42 5.25 -26.66
CA ARG A 31 -4.78 5.44 -26.13
C ARG A 31 -4.90 6.90 -25.71
N ALA A 32 -5.94 7.57 -26.23
CA ALA A 32 -6.42 8.79 -25.60
C ALA A 32 -6.57 8.51 -24.10
N PRO A 33 -6.15 9.44 -23.23
CA PRO A 33 -6.27 9.21 -21.81
C PRO A 33 -7.74 8.97 -21.43
N ALA A 34 -7.94 8.24 -20.35
CA ALA A 34 -9.26 7.72 -19.99
C ALA A 34 -10.15 8.89 -19.54
N ASP A 35 -11.31 9.09 -20.17
CA ASP A 35 -12.24 10.19 -19.83
C ASP A 35 -12.61 10.18 -18.34
N THR A 36 -12.12 11.21 -17.63
CA THR A 36 -12.30 11.37 -16.19
C THR A 36 -13.51 12.22 -15.76
N THR A 37 -14.29 12.75 -16.71
CA THR A 37 -15.32 13.77 -16.43
C THR A 37 -16.44 13.27 -15.51
N ASN A 38 -16.81 11.99 -15.59
CA ASN A 38 -17.96 11.42 -14.87
C ASN A 38 -17.58 10.55 -13.68
N ILE A 39 -16.36 10.65 -13.18
CA ILE A 39 -15.91 9.87 -12.02
C ILE A 39 -16.53 10.44 -10.72
N PRO A 40 -17.16 9.61 -9.87
CA PRO A 40 -17.73 10.06 -8.59
C PRO A 40 -16.69 10.70 -7.68
N ASN A 41 -17.03 11.75 -6.94
CA ASN A 41 -16.12 12.26 -5.91
C ASN A 41 -16.07 11.33 -4.69
N LEU A 42 -14.87 10.91 -4.29
CA LEU A 42 -14.71 10.24 -3.00
C LEU A 42 -14.77 11.28 -1.87
N PRO A 43 -15.48 10.99 -0.77
CA PRO A 43 -15.52 11.88 0.39
C PRO A 43 -14.13 11.98 1.04
N ASN A 44 -13.74 13.18 1.47
CA ASN A 44 -12.58 13.40 2.31
C ASN A 44 -12.97 13.28 3.79
N PHE A 45 -12.04 12.84 4.63
CA PHE A 45 -12.24 12.83 6.09
C PHE A 45 -12.12 14.22 6.73
N LEU A 46 -11.72 15.22 5.94
CA LEU A 46 -11.60 16.63 6.33
C LEU A 46 -12.80 17.44 5.85
N ASN A 47 -13.21 18.43 6.65
CA ASN A 47 -14.22 19.39 6.23
C ASN A 47 -13.63 20.47 5.28
N GLU A 48 -14.52 21.23 4.62
CA GLU A 48 -14.12 22.24 3.63
C GLU A 48 -13.16 23.31 4.18
N ASN A 49 -13.33 23.71 5.44
CA ASN A 49 -12.47 24.70 6.08
C ASN A 49 -11.05 24.16 6.31
N GLN A 50 -10.95 22.91 6.76
CA GLN A 50 -9.65 22.23 6.93
C GLN A 50 -8.94 22.04 5.59
N ILE A 51 -9.66 21.60 4.57
CA ILE A 51 -9.15 21.47 3.21
C ILE A 51 -8.64 22.82 2.72
N THR A 52 -9.46 23.87 2.84
CA THR A 52 -9.09 25.22 2.40
C THR A 52 -7.83 25.71 3.10
N ALA A 53 -7.74 25.56 4.42
CA ALA A 53 -6.55 25.95 5.19
C ALA A 53 -5.29 25.23 4.70
N ILE A 54 -5.35 23.92 4.45
CA ILE A 54 -4.21 23.14 3.95
C ILE A 54 -3.76 23.64 2.57
N VAL A 55 -4.69 23.88 1.64
CA VAL A 55 -4.32 24.29 0.28
C VAL A 55 -3.86 25.74 0.22
N SER A 56 -4.48 26.64 0.97
CA SER A 56 -4.16 28.06 0.94
C SER A 56 -2.83 28.40 1.61
N ASP A 57 -2.32 27.52 2.47
CA ASP A 57 -1.07 27.76 3.20
C ASP A 57 0.10 27.98 2.24
N THR A 58 0.89 29.03 2.47
CA THR A 58 1.95 29.44 1.56
C THR A 58 3.22 28.66 1.86
N THR A 59 3.77 28.01 0.84
CA THR A 59 4.99 27.21 0.94
C THR A 59 6.09 27.87 0.10
N TRP A 60 7.31 27.80 0.62
CA TRP A 60 8.52 28.29 -0.04
C TRP A 60 9.35 27.11 -0.50
N LEU A 61 10.16 27.30 -1.55
CA LEU A 61 11.15 26.31 -1.95
C LEU A 61 12.27 26.23 -0.90
N SER A 62 13.03 25.13 -0.91
CA SER A 62 14.17 24.93 0.00
C SER A 62 15.21 26.07 -0.04
N ASN A 63 15.29 26.79 -1.16
CA ASN A 63 16.15 27.95 -1.36
C ASN A 63 15.53 29.30 -0.92
N GLY A 64 14.35 29.30 -0.30
CA GLY A 64 13.65 30.49 0.19
C GLY A 64 12.90 31.30 -0.87
N LYS A 65 12.88 30.86 -2.13
CA LYS A 65 12.09 31.52 -3.20
C LYS A 65 10.63 31.10 -3.17
N LEU A 66 9.76 32.00 -3.59
CA LEU A 66 8.34 31.69 -3.80
C LEU A 66 8.21 30.72 -4.97
N ARG A 67 7.30 29.76 -4.84
CA ARG A 67 6.93 28.84 -5.92
C ARG A 67 6.29 29.61 -7.07
N LEU A 68 6.61 29.22 -8.30
CA LEU A 68 5.94 29.73 -9.48
C LEU A 68 4.79 28.79 -9.84
N ARG A 69 3.71 29.34 -10.40
CA ARG A 69 2.61 28.53 -10.90
C ARG A 69 3.12 27.62 -12.01
N GLY A 70 2.85 26.32 -11.87
CA GLY A 70 3.33 25.31 -12.79
C GLY A 70 2.68 25.41 -14.17
N ILE A 71 3.45 25.00 -15.18
CA ILE A 71 2.99 24.92 -16.58
C ILE A 71 2.75 23.43 -16.89
N ILE A 72 1.49 23.05 -17.08
CA ILE A 72 1.08 21.64 -17.19
C ILE A 72 1.82 20.90 -18.32
N SER A 73 2.04 21.56 -19.45
CA SER A 73 2.71 20.96 -20.61
C SER A 73 4.22 20.75 -20.43
N VAL A 74 4.84 21.48 -19.49
CA VAL A 74 6.29 21.45 -19.24
C VAL A 74 6.54 21.62 -17.74
N PRO A 75 6.20 20.61 -16.91
CA PRO A 75 6.34 20.74 -15.47
C PRO A 75 7.82 20.89 -15.08
N GLN A 76 8.07 21.66 -14.02
CA GLN A 76 9.40 21.94 -13.49
C GLN A 76 9.45 21.65 -11.99
N ASN A 77 10.65 21.37 -11.49
CA ASN A 77 10.89 21.25 -10.06
C ASN A 77 10.44 22.52 -9.32
N GLY A 78 9.73 22.35 -8.21
CA GLY A 78 9.22 23.43 -7.38
C GLY A 78 7.91 24.07 -7.86
N ASP A 79 7.35 23.62 -8.98
CA ASP A 79 6.11 24.14 -9.52
C ASP A 79 4.95 24.04 -8.51
N ASP A 80 4.10 25.07 -8.52
CA ASP A 80 2.84 25.12 -7.78
C ASP A 80 1.68 24.73 -8.69
N PHE A 81 1.12 23.56 -8.42
CA PHE A 81 -0.04 22.97 -9.07
C PHE A 81 -1.23 22.82 -8.10
N ARG A 82 -1.28 23.60 -7.03
CA ARG A 82 -2.38 23.51 -6.06
C ARG A 82 -3.73 23.72 -6.75
N LYS A 83 -4.67 22.82 -6.49
CA LYS A 83 -6.01 22.78 -7.13
C LYS A 83 -5.98 22.72 -8.66
N ALA A 84 -4.83 22.41 -9.27
CA ALA A 84 -4.77 22.26 -10.71
C ALA A 84 -5.54 21.01 -11.14
N ASP A 85 -6.18 21.10 -12.29
CA ASP A 85 -6.66 19.95 -13.01
C ASP A 85 -5.48 19.39 -13.83
N LEU A 86 -4.92 18.28 -13.34
CA LEU A 86 -3.83 17.52 -13.95
C LEU A 86 -4.31 16.11 -14.27
N ASP A 87 -5.62 15.95 -14.47
CA ASP A 87 -6.13 14.67 -14.94
C ASP A 87 -5.48 14.33 -16.26
N GLU A 88 -5.20 13.04 -16.43
CA GLU A 88 -4.84 12.48 -17.72
C GLU A 88 -3.50 13.01 -18.28
N VAL A 89 -2.74 13.78 -17.49
CA VAL A 89 -1.43 14.29 -17.91
C VAL A 89 -0.46 13.16 -18.19
N PHE A 90 0.33 13.32 -19.25
CA PHE A 90 1.39 12.39 -19.60
C PHE A 90 2.76 12.95 -19.19
N TRP A 91 3.14 12.67 -17.95
CA TRP A 91 4.38 13.08 -17.31
C TRP A 91 5.31 11.87 -17.08
N HIS A 92 5.39 10.96 -18.05
CA HIS A 92 6.37 9.87 -18.03
C HIS A 92 7.79 10.44 -18.17
N LYS A 93 8.69 10.05 -17.26
CA LYS A 93 10.07 10.59 -17.17
C LYS A 93 10.12 12.11 -17.08
N LYS A 94 9.19 12.70 -16.33
CA LYS A 94 9.13 14.13 -16.07
C LYS A 94 9.27 14.39 -14.58
N ASP A 95 10.42 14.92 -14.20
CA ASP A 95 10.71 15.22 -12.80
C ASP A 95 10.00 16.50 -12.36
N VAL A 96 9.39 16.44 -11.18
CA VAL A 96 8.72 17.55 -10.50
C VAL A 96 9.06 17.48 -9.02
N ILE A 97 10.36 17.53 -8.72
CA ILE A 97 10.91 17.49 -7.36
C ILE A 97 10.47 18.74 -6.60
N GLU A 98 10.16 18.56 -5.31
CA GLU A 98 9.59 19.60 -4.46
C GLU A 98 8.31 20.23 -5.04
N GLY A 99 7.51 19.55 -5.87
CA GLY A 99 6.27 20.08 -6.43
C GLY A 99 5.16 20.27 -5.36
N ASP A 100 4.27 21.24 -5.57
CA ASP A 100 3.12 21.46 -4.70
C ASP A 100 1.81 21.10 -5.41
N PHE A 101 1.24 19.97 -5.03
CA PHE A 101 0.06 19.37 -5.64
C PHE A 101 -1.13 19.35 -4.69
N ARG A 102 -1.13 20.17 -3.64
CA ARG A 102 -2.20 20.14 -2.64
C ARG A 102 -3.56 20.39 -3.27
N GLY A 103 -4.45 19.41 -3.12
CA GLY A 103 -5.80 19.45 -3.69
C GLY A 103 -5.85 19.42 -5.22
N ALA A 104 -4.75 19.11 -5.90
CA ALA A 104 -4.75 18.89 -7.34
C ALA A 104 -5.51 17.61 -7.70
N SER A 105 -6.04 17.56 -8.93
CA SER A 105 -6.58 16.35 -9.53
C SER A 105 -5.52 15.72 -10.45
N PHE A 106 -5.28 14.43 -10.31
CA PHE A 106 -4.27 13.61 -11.02
C PHE A 106 -4.89 12.32 -11.58
N ARG A 107 -6.21 12.31 -11.80
CA ARG A 107 -6.97 11.12 -12.16
C ARG A 107 -6.43 10.57 -13.48
N ALA A 108 -6.13 9.27 -13.50
CA ALA A 108 -5.58 8.57 -14.66
C ALA A 108 -4.30 9.21 -15.27
N ALA A 109 -3.56 10.03 -14.51
CA ALA A 109 -2.29 10.59 -14.97
C ALA A 109 -1.20 9.50 -15.10
N ASN A 110 -0.29 9.69 -16.05
CA ASN A 110 0.89 8.85 -16.20
C ASN A 110 2.13 9.60 -15.72
N CYS A 111 2.59 9.26 -14.51
CA CYS A 111 3.70 9.86 -13.80
C CYS A 111 4.86 8.85 -13.60
N SER A 112 4.90 7.81 -14.43
CA SER A 112 5.84 6.69 -14.28
C SER A 112 7.29 7.10 -14.57
N GLU A 113 8.24 6.38 -13.96
CA GLU A 113 9.69 6.59 -14.14
C GLU A 113 10.14 8.04 -13.92
N SER A 114 9.52 8.74 -12.98
CA SER A 114 9.74 10.17 -12.72
C SER A 114 10.13 10.44 -11.28
N ASP A 115 10.73 11.59 -10.99
CA ASP A 115 11.09 12.01 -9.63
C ASP A 115 10.16 13.11 -9.10
N TYR A 116 9.44 12.79 -8.02
CA TYR A 116 8.57 13.70 -7.27
C TYR A 116 9.05 13.88 -5.83
N SER A 117 10.32 13.59 -5.54
CA SER A 117 10.84 13.62 -4.16
C SER A 117 10.56 14.96 -3.48
N ASN A 118 10.22 14.91 -2.19
CA ASN A 118 9.87 16.07 -1.36
C ASN A 118 8.65 16.88 -1.82
N SER A 119 7.81 16.33 -2.71
CA SER A 119 6.58 16.97 -3.15
C SER A 119 5.43 16.83 -2.14
N ASP A 120 4.46 17.74 -2.23
CA ASP A 120 3.29 17.78 -1.38
C ASP A 120 2.02 17.45 -2.15
N PHE A 121 1.47 16.25 -1.93
CA PHE A 121 0.24 15.74 -2.50
C PHE A 121 -0.91 15.67 -1.48
N ARG A 122 -0.83 16.42 -0.36
CA ARG A 122 -1.91 16.39 0.64
C ARG A 122 -3.23 16.65 -0.06
N ILE A 123 -4.25 15.87 0.30
CA ILE A 123 -5.63 15.97 -0.22
C ILE A 123 -5.77 15.95 -1.75
N ALA A 124 -4.73 15.54 -2.49
CA ALA A 124 -4.79 15.38 -3.94
C ALA A 124 -5.69 14.19 -4.31
N ASP A 125 -6.30 14.28 -5.48
CA ASP A 125 -7.08 13.20 -6.07
C ASP A 125 -6.25 12.46 -7.11
N MET A 126 -5.64 11.33 -6.72
CA MET A 126 -4.65 10.59 -7.50
C MET A 126 -5.18 9.25 -7.98
N ARG A 127 -6.49 9.15 -8.22
CA ARG A 127 -7.11 7.86 -8.56
C ARG A 127 -6.60 7.34 -9.90
N TRP A 128 -6.24 6.07 -9.94
CA TRP A 128 -5.68 5.41 -11.14
C TRP A 128 -4.39 6.03 -11.69
N THR A 129 -3.71 6.88 -10.91
CA THR A 129 -2.44 7.45 -11.34
C THR A 129 -1.36 6.36 -11.38
N ASN A 130 -0.54 6.41 -12.43
CA ASN A 130 0.60 5.50 -12.59
C ASN A 130 1.90 6.18 -12.13
N PHE A 131 2.45 5.71 -11.01
CA PHE A 131 3.76 6.04 -10.44
C PHE A 131 4.74 4.86 -10.50
N ASN A 132 4.52 3.87 -11.36
CA ASN A 132 5.41 2.72 -11.46
C ASN A 132 6.86 3.18 -11.70
N LYS A 133 7.80 2.62 -10.92
CA LYS A 133 9.24 2.93 -10.95
C LYS A 133 9.60 4.39 -10.67
N SER A 134 8.70 5.18 -10.11
CA SER A 134 8.95 6.58 -9.78
C SER A 134 9.65 6.72 -8.42
N LYS A 135 10.33 7.85 -8.22
CA LYS A 135 10.86 8.27 -6.93
C LYS A 135 9.85 9.20 -6.27
N LEU A 136 9.34 8.76 -5.14
CA LEU A 136 8.37 9.44 -4.28
C LEU A 136 8.94 9.48 -2.87
N VAL A 137 10.22 9.86 -2.75
CA VAL A 137 10.92 9.90 -1.46
C VAL A 137 10.49 11.15 -0.68
N ASN A 138 10.17 11.00 0.60
CA ASN A 138 9.73 12.06 1.50
C ASN A 138 8.52 12.87 0.99
N VAL A 139 7.62 12.26 0.23
CA VAL A 139 6.41 12.96 -0.21
C VAL A 139 5.36 13.00 0.88
N ASN A 140 4.56 14.06 0.88
CA ASN A 140 3.40 14.14 1.77
C ASN A 140 2.12 13.83 1.01
N MET A 141 1.59 12.61 1.18
CA MET A 141 0.31 12.16 0.63
C MET A 141 -0.78 12.03 1.72
N SER A 142 -0.63 12.71 2.86
CA SER A 142 -1.63 12.60 3.93
C SER A 142 -3.00 13.07 3.43
N GLN A 143 -4.03 12.28 3.73
CA GLN A 143 -5.41 12.48 3.28
C GLN A 143 -5.61 12.47 1.75
N ALA A 144 -4.63 12.02 0.96
CA ALA A 144 -4.78 11.88 -0.49
C ALA A 144 -5.74 10.73 -0.85
N LYS A 145 -6.38 10.84 -2.02
CA LYS A 145 -7.22 9.79 -2.61
C LYS A 145 -6.38 9.00 -3.61
N MET A 146 -6.04 7.76 -3.27
CA MET A 146 -5.11 6.91 -4.00
C MET A 146 -5.78 5.60 -4.46
N PHE A 147 -7.08 5.66 -4.76
CA PHE A 147 -7.87 4.50 -5.22
C PHE A 147 -7.24 3.93 -6.51
N HIS A 148 -6.83 2.66 -6.48
CA HIS A 148 -6.16 1.97 -7.59
C HIS A 148 -4.96 2.72 -8.19
N VAL A 149 -4.15 3.38 -7.37
CA VAL A 149 -2.83 3.88 -7.80
C VAL A 149 -1.91 2.71 -8.12
N HIS A 150 -1.08 2.85 -9.17
CA HIS A 150 0.01 1.90 -9.45
C HIS A 150 1.34 2.52 -9.05
N ALA A 151 2.10 1.88 -8.16
CA ALA A 151 3.41 2.29 -7.66
C ALA A 151 4.37 1.10 -7.59
N ASN A 152 4.23 0.14 -8.50
CA ASN A 152 5.08 -1.04 -8.59
C ASN A 152 6.55 -0.60 -8.80
N ASN A 153 7.45 -1.12 -7.99
CA ASN A 153 8.88 -0.78 -7.96
C ASN A 153 9.17 0.71 -7.68
N ALA A 154 8.22 1.46 -7.11
CA ALA A 154 8.47 2.85 -6.72
C ALA A 154 9.27 2.94 -5.41
N ASP A 155 10.02 4.02 -5.24
CA ASP A 155 10.63 4.36 -3.96
C ASP A 155 9.75 5.38 -3.23
N LEU A 156 9.06 4.93 -2.19
CA LEU A 156 8.16 5.72 -1.34
C LEU A 156 8.79 6.02 0.03
N SER A 157 10.10 5.83 0.18
CA SER A 157 10.79 5.91 1.48
C SER A 157 10.58 7.27 2.17
N GLY A 158 10.37 7.26 3.48
CA GLY A 158 10.23 8.48 4.28
C GLY A 158 8.91 9.25 4.08
N SER A 159 7.99 8.72 3.27
CA SER A 159 6.75 9.41 2.90
C SER A 159 5.65 9.30 3.94
N ASN A 160 4.74 10.27 3.91
CA ASN A 160 3.61 10.38 4.82
C ASN A 160 2.30 10.06 4.08
N PHE A 161 1.63 8.99 4.47
CA PHE A 161 0.34 8.51 3.97
C PHE A 161 -0.77 8.57 5.04
N ARG A 162 -0.60 9.38 6.09
CA ARG A 162 -1.56 9.42 7.21
C ARG A 162 -2.98 9.68 6.72
N GLY A 163 -3.88 8.74 6.99
CA GLY A 163 -5.28 8.78 6.57
C GLY A 163 -5.51 8.81 5.06
N ALA A 164 -4.52 8.44 4.23
CA ALA A 164 -4.70 8.31 2.79
C ALA A 164 -5.65 7.14 2.47
N ASN A 165 -6.41 7.28 1.38
CA ASN A 165 -7.27 6.23 0.87
C ASN A 165 -6.57 5.48 -0.26
N MET A 166 -5.88 4.39 0.06
CA MET A 166 -5.07 3.55 -0.83
C MET A 166 -5.82 2.28 -1.26
N PHE A 167 -7.16 2.28 -1.23
CA PHE A 167 -7.97 1.14 -1.63
C PHE A 167 -7.56 0.62 -3.01
N GLY A 168 -7.26 -0.67 -3.12
CA GLY A 168 -6.91 -1.30 -4.39
C GLY A 168 -5.59 -0.83 -5.01
N MET A 169 -4.74 -0.12 -4.27
CA MET A 169 -3.41 0.29 -4.74
C MET A 169 -2.52 -0.93 -5.02
N GLU A 170 -1.76 -0.87 -6.10
CA GLU A 170 -0.73 -1.84 -6.44
C GLU A 170 0.66 -1.25 -6.20
N ALA A 171 1.43 -1.78 -5.26
CA ALA A 171 2.78 -1.33 -4.92
C ALA A 171 3.73 -2.53 -4.74
N HIS A 172 3.72 -3.45 -5.69
CA HIS A 172 4.60 -4.62 -5.68
C HIS A 172 6.05 -4.18 -5.72
N ARG A 173 6.90 -4.76 -4.85
CA ARG A 173 8.33 -4.44 -4.72
C ARG A 173 8.61 -2.96 -4.45
N ALA A 174 7.62 -2.22 -3.94
CA ALA A 174 7.82 -0.82 -3.58
C ALA A 174 8.65 -0.72 -2.30
N ILE A 175 9.43 0.36 -2.18
CA ILE A 175 10.21 0.65 -0.98
C ILE A 175 9.41 1.63 -0.12
N LEU A 176 8.84 1.16 0.99
CA LEU A 176 8.01 1.90 1.94
C LEU A 176 8.70 2.07 3.30
N ARG A 177 10.04 2.08 3.30
CA ARG A 177 10.84 2.18 4.53
C ARG A 177 10.64 3.54 5.21
N ASN A 178 10.57 3.54 6.53
CA ASN A 178 10.44 4.76 7.34
C ASN A 178 9.20 5.62 6.97
N THR A 179 8.12 5.01 6.48
CA THR A 179 6.88 5.72 6.12
C THR A 179 5.92 5.84 7.31
N ASP A 180 5.03 6.83 7.27
CA ASP A 180 3.88 6.92 8.19
C ASP A 180 2.57 6.65 7.44
N LEU A 181 2.01 5.47 7.66
CA LEU A 181 0.76 4.95 7.11
C LEU A 181 -0.39 5.01 8.15
N SER A 182 -0.23 5.74 9.24
CA SER A 182 -1.21 5.73 10.34
C SER A 182 -2.62 6.10 9.85
N GLY A 183 -3.58 5.23 10.15
CA GLY A 183 -4.98 5.39 9.73
C GLY A 183 -5.24 5.28 8.23
N ALA A 184 -4.26 4.86 7.42
CA ALA A 184 -4.46 4.66 5.98
C ALA A 184 -5.45 3.53 5.70
N LEU A 185 -6.22 3.67 4.62
CA LEU A 185 -7.14 2.64 4.13
C LEU A 185 -6.49 1.89 2.98
N MET A 186 -6.09 0.65 3.21
CA MET A 186 -5.38 -0.23 2.27
C MET A 186 -6.17 -1.51 2.01
N LYS A 187 -7.51 -1.41 2.01
CA LYS A 187 -8.38 -2.55 1.75
C LYS A 187 -8.24 -2.97 0.28
N ASP A 188 -8.17 -4.28 0.06
CA ASP A 188 -8.00 -4.90 -1.26
C ASP A 188 -6.74 -4.42 -2.03
N SER A 189 -5.73 -3.89 -1.32
CA SER A 189 -4.47 -3.40 -1.92
C SER A 189 -3.40 -4.49 -2.00
N GLU A 190 -2.45 -4.34 -2.90
CA GLU A 190 -1.40 -5.32 -3.17
C GLU A 190 0.00 -4.74 -2.94
N PHE A 191 0.79 -5.39 -2.08
CA PHE A 191 2.13 -5.02 -1.65
C PHE A 191 3.09 -6.22 -1.70
N LEU A 192 2.98 -7.05 -2.74
CA LEU A 192 3.83 -8.24 -2.91
C LEU A 192 5.31 -7.85 -2.85
N GLU A 193 6.08 -8.52 -1.98
CA GLU A 193 7.52 -8.28 -1.79
C GLU A 193 7.88 -6.81 -1.46
N ALA A 194 6.93 -6.00 -0.97
CA ALA A 194 7.19 -4.62 -0.59
C ALA A 194 7.94 -4.52 0.75
N ASP A 195 8.71 -3.44 0.94
CA ASP A 195 9.52 -3.24 2.14
C ASP A 195 9.00 -2.09 3.00
N PHE A 196 8.36 -2.43 4.11
CA PHE A 196 7.82 -1.54 5.15
C PHE A 196 8.76 -1.38 6.37
N THR A 197 10.04 -1.76 6.25
CA THR A 197 10.97 -1.76 7.40
C THR A 197 11.00 -0.38 8.07
N HIS A 198 10.88 -0.35 9.41
CA HIS A 198 10.82 0.86 10.24
C HIS A 198 9.64 1.81 9.98
N SER A 199 8.58 1.37 9.29
CA SER A 199 7.38 2.19 9.11
C SER A 199 6.48 2.23 10.34
N VAL A 200 5.56 3.18 10.37
CA VAL A 200 4.50 3.30 11.37
C VAL A 200 3.16 3.26 10.66
N ALA A 201 2.32 2.28 10.96
CA ALA A 201 1.02 2.07 10.33
C ALA A 201 -0.12 2.01 11.34
N ILE A 202 0.02 2.66 12.50
CA ILE A 202 -0.95 2.58 13.60
C ILE A 202 -2.39 2.82 13.12
N LYS A 203 -3.30 1.89 13.42
CA LYS A 203 -4.72 1.92 13.01
C LYS A 203 -4.97 1.87 11.50
N ALA A 204 -4.00 1.44 10.69
CA ALA A 204 -4.22 1.20 9.27
C ALA A 204 -5.13 -0.01 9.04
N ARG A 205 -5.84 0.00 7.91
CA ARG A 205 -6.80 -1.05 7.52
C ARG A 205 -6.34 -1.76 6.27
N LEU A 206 -5.76 -2.95 6.43
CA LEU A 206 -5.23 -3.83 5.39
C LEU A 206 -6.15 -5.03 5.14
N ILE A 207 -7.47 -4.80 5.20
CA ILE A 207 -8.48 -5.86 5.04
C ILE A 207 -8.36 -6.46 3.65
N ARG A 208 -8.14 -7.78 3.56
CA ARG A 208 -7.89 -8.53 2.32
C ARG A 208 -6.75 -7.98 1.47
N ALA A 209 -5.82 -7.26 2.08
CA ALA A 209 -4.61 -6.84 1.38
C ALA A 209 -3.72 -8.07 1.09
N VAL A 210 -2.95 -8.00 0.02
CA VAL A 210 -1.99 -9.05 -0.37
C VAL A 210 -0.58 -8.54 -0.10
N LEU A 211 0.08 -9.06 0.93
CA LEU A 211 1.44 -8.70 1.34
C LEU A 211 2.37 -9.92 1.32
N VAL A 212 2.18 -10.82 0.35
CA VAL A 212 3.02 -12.02 0.20
C VAL A 212 4.48 -11.62 0.08
N GLY A 213 5.33 -12.16 0.96
CA GLY A 213 6.76 -11.86 1.02
C GLY A 213 7.11 -10.44 1.44
N ALA A 214 6.16 -9.64 1.92
CA ALA A 214 6.44 -8.28 2.38
C ALA A 214 7.31 -8.27 3.63
N LYS A 215 8.19 -7.27 3.73
CA LYS A 215 9.07 -7.07 4.87
C LYS A 215 8.51 -5.99 5.78
N ILE A 216 8.07 -6.34 6.98
CA ILE A 216 7.44 -5.43 7.95
C ILE A 216 8.30 -5.29 9.22
N ASP A 217 9.60 -5.60 9.10
CA ASP A 217 10.50 -5.67 10.24
C ASP A 217 10.71 -4.33 10.95
N SER A 218 10.87 -4.40 12.27
CA SER A 218 11.13 -3.25 13.15
C SER A 218 10.10 -2.11 12.98
N ALA A 219 8.89 -2.43 12.53
CA ALA A 219 7.81 -1.47 12.30
C ALA A 219 6.81 -1.43 13.47
N ASP A 220 5.93 -0.43 13.46
CA ASP A 220 4.77 -0.37 14.36
C ASP A 220 3.46 -0.49 13.58
N PHE A 221 2.84 -1.67 13.67
CA PHE A 221 1.55 -2.00 13.07
C PHE A 221 0.50 -2.25 14.15
N SER A 222 0.64 -1.62 15.32
CA SER A 222 -0.32 -1.74 16.41
C SER A 222 -1.70 -1.22 15.99
N TYR A 223 -2.76 -1.89 16.47
CA TYR A 223 -4.16 -1.58 16.20
C TYR A 223 -4.57 -1.68 14.72
N CYS A 224 -3.78 -2.36 13.90
CA CYS A 224 -4.11 -2.59 12.49
C CYS A 224 -5.19 -3.66 12.32
N ASP A 225 -5.83 -3.64 11.15
CA ASP A 225 -6.78 -4.66 10.72
C ASP A 225 -6.30 -5.34 9.45
N PHE A 226 -5.81 -6.57 9.59
CA PHE A 226 -5.37 -7.50 8.54
C PHE A 226 -6.41 -8.61 8.29
N THR A 227 -7.70 -8.37 8.56
CA THR A 227 -8.74 -9.39 8.35
C THR A 227 -8.69 -9.95 6.92
N GLY A 228 -8.48 -11.26 6.79
CA GLY A 228 -8.40 -11.98 5.52
C GLY A 228 -7.22 -11.59 4.64
N ALA A 229 -6.17 -10.98 5.20
CA ALA A 229 -4.99 -10.59 4.42
C ALA A 229 -4.12 -11.81 4.04
N GLY A 230 -3.54 -11.75 2.85
CA GLY A 230 -2.49 -12.68 2.41
C GLY A 230 -1.14 -12.21 2.96
N LEU A 231 -0.58 -12.95 3.91
CA LEU A 231 0.68 -12.62 4.61
C LEU A 231 1.69 -13.76 4.48
N GLU A 232 1.52 -14.64 3.50
CA GLU A 232 2.40 -15.77 3.26
C GLU A 232 3.84 -15.27 3.05
N TRP A 233 4.80 -15.88 3.74
CA TRP A 233 6.22 -15.49 3.69
C TRP A 233 6.54 -14.06 4.17
N ALA A 234 5.58 -13.32 4.72
CA ALA A 234 5.84 -11.98 5.24
C ALA A 234 6.70 -12.04 6.52
N THR A 235 7.55 -11.04 6.72
CA THR A 235 8.36 -10.91 7.93
C THR A 235 7.85 -9.78 8.82
N PHE A 236 7.76 -10.06 10.10
CA PHE A 236 7.35 -9.17 11.19
C PHE A 236 8.42 -9.15 12.28
N GLU A 237 9.71 -9.25 11.93
CA GLU A 237 10.76 -9.36 12.94
C GLU A 237 10.79 -8.12 13.81
N ARG A 238 10.78 -8.28 15.15
CA ARG A 238 10.82 -7.17 16.12
C ARG A 238 9.72 -6.11 15.86
N THR A 239 8.59 -6.52 15.29
CA THR A 239 7.46 -5.64 14.96
C THR A 239 6.53 -5.48 16.15
N LEU A 240 5.97 -4.29 16.33
CA LEU A 240 4.89 -4.06 17.28
C LEU A 240 3.54 -4.37 16.62
N LEU A 241 2.82 -5.36 17.13
CA LEU A 241 1.51 -5.80 16.64
C LEU A 241 0.45 -5.75 17.73
N ILE A 242 0.53 -4.76 18.63
CA ILE A 242 -0.33 -4.66 19.80
C ILE A 242 -1.79 -4.43 19.37
N SER A 243 -2.71 -5.25 19.88
CA SER A 243 -4.16 -5.18 19.57
C SER A 243 -4.45 -5.22 18.06
N THR A 244 -3.63 -5.94 17.30
CA THR A 244 -3.80 -6.11 15.85
C THR A 244 -4.80 -7.22 15.55
N ASN A 245 -5.65 -7.02 14.55
CA ASN A 245 -6.57 -8.04 14.09
C ASN A 245 -6.00 -8.77 12.86
N MET A 246 -5.73 -10.07 12.97
CA MET A 246 -5.29 -10.95 11.89
C MET A 246 -6.31 -12.07 11.64
N GLN A 247 -7.59 -11.79 11.88
CA GLN A 247 -8.66 -12.77 11.69
C GLN A 247 -8.68 -13.31 10.26
N GLY A 248 -8.62 -14.63 10.07
CA GLY A 248 -8.65 -15.26 8.76
C GLY A 248 -7.43 -14.96 7.88
N ALA A 249 -6.35 -14.42 8.45
CA ALA A 249 -5.14 -14.11 7.67
C ALA A 249 -4.38 -15.38 7.31
N HIS A 250 -3.73 -15.36 6.14
CA HIS A 250 -2.89 -16.46 5.65
C HIS A 250 -1.45 -16.21 6.07
N LEU A 251 -0.94 -16.96 7.05
CA LEU A 251 0.35 -16.73 7.71
C LEU A 251 1.35 -17.85 7.47
N GLN A 252 1.14 -18.66 6.43
CA GLN A 252 2.04 -19.73 6.04
C GLN A 252 3.45 -19.17 5.85
N ARG A 253 4.39 -19.71 6.63
CA ARG A 253 5.81 -19.35 6.64
C ARG A 253 6.08 -17.87 6.96
N ALA A 254 5.12 -17.17 7.56
CA ALA A 254 5.35 -15.84 8.10
C ALA A 254 6.31 -15.89 9.30
N ASN A 255 7.04 -14.80 9.52
CA ASN A 255 8.08 -14.72 10.55
C ASN A 255 7.77 -13.65 11.60
N PHE A 256 7.36 -14.04 12.80
CA PHE A 256 7.10 -13.16 13.94
C PHE A 256 8.28 -13.08 14.93
N ASN A 257 9.52 -13.37 14.49
CA ASN A 257 10.65 -13.43 15.42
C ASN A 257 10.84 -12.13 16.21
N GLY A 258 10.77 -12.20 17.54
CA GLY A 258 10.91 -11.01 18.40
C GLY A 258 9.73 -10.03 18.35
N ALA A 259 8.65 -10.35 17.64
CA ALA A 259 7.48 -9.47 17.54
C ALA A 259 6.73 -9.37 18.88
N ASN A 260 6.09 -8.22 19.13
CA ASN A 260 5.20 -8.06 20.27
C ASN A 260 3.75 -8.27 19.85
N LEU A 261 3.15 -9.35 20.33
CA LEU A 261 1.83 -9.85 19.93
C LEU A 261 0.73 -9.55 20.96
N LYS A 262 0.96 -8.59 21.86
CA LYS A 262 0.02 -8.29 22.95
C LYS A 262 -1.38 -8.02 22.40
N ASP A 263 -2.38 -8.75 22.89
CA ASP A 263 -3.79 -8.63 22.53
C ASP A 263 -4.07 -8.84 21.02
N ILE A 264 -3.20 -9.55 20.30
CA ILE A 264 -3.42 -9.88 18.89
C ILE A 264 -4.57 -10.88 18.72
N ASN A 265 -5.35 -10.72 17.65
CA ASN A 265 -6.41 -11.67 17.29
C ASN A 265 -6.01 -12.50 16.06
N PHE A 266 -5.81 -13.80 16.26
CA PHE A 266 -5.53 -14.75 15.17
C PHE A 266 -6.74 -15.62 14.79
N PHE A 267 -7.97 -15.33 15.24
CA PHE A 267 -9.13 -16.18 14.96
C PHE A 267 -9.28 -16.53 13.47
N GLY A 268 -9.34 -17.80 13.11
CA GLY A 268 -9.40 -18.30 11.74
C GLY A 268 -8.10 -18.17 10.94
N ALA A 269 -7.01 -17.67 11.51
CA ALA A 269 -5.74 -17.53 10.79
C ALA A 269 -5.13 -18.90 10.51
N GLU A 270 -4.47 -19.01 9.35
CA GLU A 270 -3.84 -20.23 8.86
C GLU A 270 -2.33 -20.17 9.06
N PHE A 271 -1.79 -21.15 9.78
CA PHE A 271 -0.36 -21.31 10.01
C PHE A 271 0.18 -22.53 9.28
N GLU A 272 1.37 -22.40 8.72
CA GLU A 272 2.17 -23.52 8.23
C GLU A 272 3.63 -23.14 8.37
N SER A 273 4.37 -23.80 9.26
CA SER A 273 5.76 -23.41 9.58
C SER A 273 5.90 -21.92 9.91
N THR A 274 4.90 -21.34 10.59
CA THR A 274 4.91 -19.92 10.99
C THR A 274 5.82 -19.75 12.19
N ASN A 275 6.80 -18.86 12.10
CA ASN A 275 7.85 -18.71 13.11
C ASN A 275 7.40 -17.76 14.24
N PHE A 276 7.35 -18.24 15.47
CA PHE A 276 7.07 -17.46 16.68
C PHE A 276 8.28 -17.39 17.63
N ASN A 277 9.48 -17.80 17.20
CA ASN A 277 10.68 -17.78 18.04
C ASN A 277 10.92 -16.39 18.62
N ALA A 278 11.20 -16.31 19.93
CA ALA A 278 11.41 -15.05 20.65
C ALA A 278 10.25 -14.03 20.57
N ALA A 279 9.10 -14.37 19.99
CA ALA A 279 7.93 -13.49 20.03
C ALA A 279 7.45 -13.32 21.48
N HIS A 280 6.95 -12.13 21.79
CA HIS A 280 6.44 -11.76 23.10
C HIS A 280 4.92 -11.72 23.10
N ASN A 281 4.31 -12.11 24.23
CA ASN A 281 2.86 -12.11 24.41
C ASN A 281 2.12 -13.00 23.40
N ILE A 282 2.68 -14.17 23.08
CA ILE A 282 2.01 -15.17 22.26
C ILE A 282 0.69 -15.57 22.96
N PRO A 283 -0.45 -15.62 22.26
CA PRO A 283 -1.69 -16.12 22.84
C PRO A 283 -1.49 -17.55 23.38
N LYS A 284 -1.95 -17.82 24.61
CA LYS A 284 -1.76 -19.12 25.29
C LYS A 284 -2.18 -20.32 24.44
N ASP A 285 -3.28 -20.18 23.71
CA ASP A 285 -3.83 -21.25 22.87
C ASP A 285 -2.92 -21.57 21.68
N ILE A 286 -2.13 -20.59 21.19
CA ILE A 286 -1.10 -20.79 20.17
C ILE A 286 0.15 -21.44 20.79
N GLU A 287 0.50 -21.17 22.04
CA GLU A 287 1.67 -21.79 22.69
C GLU A 287 1.60 -23.33 22.66
N PHE A 288 0.39 -23.91 22.73
CA PHE A 288 0.18 -25.36 22.60
C PHE A 288 0.35 -25.90 21.17
N MET A 289 0.34 -25.04 20.15
CA MET A 289 0.55 -25.41 18.75
C MET A 289 2.03 -25.35 18.33
N LEU A 290 2.93 -24.90 19.23
CA LEU A 290 4.32 -24.66 18.90
C LEU A 290 5.17 -25.93 18.97
N GLU A 291 5.83 -26.26 17.86
CA GLU A 291 6.90 -27.25 17.78
C GLU A 291 8.21 -26.53 17.40
N ASN A 292 9.20 -26.54 18.29
CA ASN A 292 10.48 -25.82 18.10
C ASN A 292 10.32 -24.33 17.75
N GLY A 293 9.28 -23.68 18.28
CA GLY A 293 8.96 -22.27 18.04
C GLY A 293 8.21 -21.99 16.74
N PHE A 294 7.72 -23.02 16.03
CA PHE A 294 6.91 -22.89 14.83
C PHE A 294 5.50 -23.43 15.05
N ALA A 295 4.48 -22.76 14.50
CA ALA A 295 3.10 -23.21 14.52
C ALA A 295 2.66 -23.74 13.14
N THR A 296 1.80 -24.76 13.14
CA THR A 296 1.10 -25.26 11.95
C THR A 296 -0.34 -25.62 12.31
N GLY A 297 -1.31 -25.26 11.46
CA GLY A 297 -2.74 -25.50 11.67
C GLY A 297 -3.59 -24.24 11.50
N VAL A 298 -4.89 -24.36 11.74
CA VAL A 298 -5.83 -23.23 11.72
C VAL A 298 -6.24 -22.89 13.14
N TYR A 299 -6.16 -21.62 13.52
CA TYR A 299 -6.53 -21.19 14.86
C TYR A 299 -8.03 -20.94 14.97
N VAL A 300 -8.76 -21.69 15.82
CA VAL A 300 -10.25 -21.65 15.83
C VAL A 300 -10.89 -21.24 17.16
N LYS A 301 -10.10 -20.93 18.19
CA LYS A 301 -10.54 -20.70 19.58
C LYS A 301 -11.18 -21.92 20.25
#